data_AF-A0A645EA39-F1
#
_entry.id   AF-A0A645EA39-F1
#
_cell.length_a   1.000
_cell.length_b   1.000
_cell.length_c   1.000
_cell.angle_alpha   90.00
_cell.angle_beta   90.00
_cell.angle_gamma   90.00
#
_symmetry.space_group_name_H-M   'P 1'
#
loop_
_entity.id
_entity.type
_entity.pdbx_description
1 polymer ?
#
loop_
_entity_poly.entity_id
_entity_poly.type
_entity_poly.pdbx_seq_one_letter_code
_entity_poly.pdbx_strand_id
1 'polypeptide(L)'
;MFLGVGYNLQVSVFLARLCCLRESLPQGAPTSAYLSNLIMRSFDANISKYCTENKIRYTRYADDLTFSGDMNISKLLHVVDRELKYFGFRRNKKKLKVMRSGTRQIVTGIVVNEVQQLSREYRLKIRQEVHYLQKFGLDDHLSHSNEVRSNYLSHLIGKIQYALFINPKDKKMLAYLDVVKRLQTANTAPEKRHE
;
A
#
# COMPACT_ATOMS: atom_id res chain seq x y z
N MET A 1 -8.60 17.85 -19.84
CA MET A 1 -7.39 17.01 -19.61
C MET A 1 -6.54 16.91 -20.87
N PHE A 2 -6.93 16.15 -21.91
CA PHE A 2 -6.08 15.92 -23.09
C PHE A 2 -5.65 17.19 -23.84
N LEU A 3 -6.55 18.19 -23.95
CA LEU A 3 -6.21 19.53 -24.45
C LEU A 3 -5.01 20.15 -23.69
N GLY A 4 -5.02 20.04 -22.36
CA GLY A 4 -3.97 20.58 -21.49
C GLY A 4 -2.64 19.82 -21.56
N VAL A 5 -2.60 18.70 -22.29
CA VAL A 5 -1.36 17.96 -22.59
C VAL A 5 -0.85 18.27 -24.00
N GLY A 6 -1.61 19.01 -24.82
CA GLY A 6 -1.20 19.45 -26.16
C GLY A 6 -1.93 18.78 -27.32
N TYR A 7 -2.93 17.93 -27.06
CA TYR A 7 -3.76 17.37 -28.13
C TYR A 7 -4.75 18.41 -28.67
N ASN A 8 -5.09 18.31 -29.95
CA ASN A 8 -6.17 19.11 -30.53
C ASN A 8 -7.55 18.69 -29.98
N LEU A 9 -8.58 19.49 -30.26
CA LEU A 9 -9.93 19.28 -29.73
C LEU A 9 -10.55 17.95 -30.17
N GLN A 10 -10.44 17.60 -31.46
CA GLN A 10 -11.05 16.38 -32.01
C GLN A 10 -10.48 15.12 -31.35
N VAL A 11 -9.15 15.04 -31.27
CA VAL A 11 -8.45 13.93 -30.61
C VAL A 11 -8.77 13.89 -29.12
N SER A 12 -8.80 15.05 -28.46
CA SER A 12 -9.12 15.13 -27.03
C SER A 12 -10.52 14.61 -26.71
N VAL A 13 -11.53 14.97 -27.52
CA VAL A 13 -12.91 14.50 -27.35
C VAL A 13 -13.01 13.00 -27.61
N PHE A 14 -12.36 12.51 -28.67
CA PHE A 14 -12.33 11.08 -28.99
C PHE A 14 -11.72 10.26 -27.83
N LEU A 15 -10.54 10.65 -27.35
CA LEU A 15 -9.87 9.95 -26.24
C LEU A 15 -10.67 10.01 -24.94
N ALA A 16 -11.32 11.15 -24.65
CA ALA A 16 -12.19 11.28 -23.48
C ALA A 16 -13.39 10.33 -23.56
N ARG A 17 -14.04 10.21 -24.72
CA ARG A 17 -15.15 9.26 -24.92
C ARG A 17 -14.71 7.80 -24.88
N LEU A 18 -13.49 7.52 -25.33
CA LEU A 18 -12.93 6.17 -25.29
C LEU A 18 -12.58 5.73 -23.86
N CYS A 19 -12.04 6.64 -23.06
CA CYS A 19 -11.52 6.32 -21.73
C CYS A 19 -12.53 6.53 -20.60
N CYS A 20 -13.59 7.31 -20.80
CA CYS A 20 -14.57 7.62 -19.76
C CYS A 20 -15.92 6.97 -20.07
N LEU A 21 -16.58 6.47 -19.03
CA LEU A 21 -17.95 5.97 -19.08
C LEU A 21 -18.82 6.84 -18.18
N ARG A 22 -19.94 7.38 -18.71
CA ARG A 22 -20.87 8.26 -17.97
C ARG A 22 -20.14 9.39 -17.24
N GLU A 23 -19.30 10.11 -17.99
CA GLU A 23 -18.51 11.26 -17.50
C GLU A 23 -17.50 10.92 -16.37
N SER A 24 -17.22 9.64 -16.16
CA SER A 24 -16.33 9.17 -15.11
C SER A 24 -15.29 8.17 -15.64
N LEU A 25 -14.17 8.05 -14.93
CA LEU A 25 -13.19 7.01 -15.23
C LEU A 25 -13.74 5.65 -14.73
N PRO A 26 -13.91 4.64 -15.61
CA PRO A 26 -14.42 3.35 -15.21
C PRO A 26 -13.44 2.63 -14.27
N GLN A 27 -13.97 1.99 -13.23
CA GLN A 27 -13.18 1.20 -12.30
C GLN A 27 -12.69 -0.07 -12.99
N GLY A 28 -11.39 -0.36 -12.88
CA GLY A 28 -10.76 -1.54 -13.47
C GLY A 28 -10.26 -1.36 -14.90
N ALA A 29 -10.53 -0.22 -15.56
CA ALA A 29 -9.91 0.05 -16.85
C ALA A 29 -8.42 0.37 -16.70
N PRO A 30 -7.55 -0.16 -17.58
CA PRO A 30 -6.10 -0.01 -17.47
C PRO A 30 -5.64 1.45 -17.59
N THR A 31 -6.40 2.29 -18.29
CA THR A 31 -6.09 3.71 -18.49
C THR A 31 -6.49 4.58 -17.30
N SER A 32 -7.48 4.18 -16.49
CA SER A 32 -8.07 5.04 -15.47
C SER A 32 -7.07 5.49 -14.40
N ALA A 33 -6.17 4.62 -13.95
CA ALA A 33 -5.15 4.97 -12.95
C ALA A 33 -4.19 6.06 -13.48
N TYR A 34 -3.74 5.91 -14.72
CA TYR A 34 -2.86 6.89 -15.37
C TYR A 34 -3.56 8.23 -15.59
N LEU A 35 -4.80 8.20 -16.08
CA LEU A 35 -5.57 9.43 -16.32
C LEU A 35 -5.90 10.16 -15.00
N SER A 36 -6.22 9.43 -13.93
CA SER A 36 -6.41 10.02 -12.61
C SER A 36 -5.14 10.74 -12.14
N ASN A 37 -3.96 10.14 -12.31
CA ASN A 37 -2.69 10.78 -11.95
C ASN A 37 -2.37 11.99 -12.83
N LEU A 38 -2.70 11.92 -14.12
CA LEU A 38 -2.50 13.02 -15.05
C LEU A 38 -3.34 14.25 -14.67
N ILE A 39 -4.60 14.05 -14.28
CA ILE A 39 -5.48 15.13 -13.79
C ILE A 39 -4.90 15.75 -12.52
N MET A 40 -4.42 14.91 -11.59
CA MET A 40 -3.90 15.35 -10.31
C MET A 40 -2.53 16.02 -10.39
N ARG A 41 -1.84 16.02 -11.54
CA ARG A 41 -0.48 16.56 -11.66
C ARG A 41 -0.37 18.03 -11.27
N SER A 42 -1.29 18.88 -11.72
CA SER A 42 -1.29 20.31 -11.37
C SER A 42 -1.72 20.56 -9.93
N PHE A 43 -2.66 19.77 -9.42
CA PHE A 43 -3.01 19.73 -7.99
C PHE A 43 -1.76 19.42 -7.14
N ASP A 44 -1.06 18.34 -7.48
CA ASP A 44 0.13 17.88 -6.77
C ASP A 44 1.24 18.94 -6.79
N ALA A 45 1.43 19.65 -7.91
CA ALA A 45 2.39 20.75 -8.00
C ALA A 45 2.05 21.91 -7.03
N ASN A 46 0.79 22.34 -6.99
CA ASN A 46 0.34 23.42 -6.12
C ASN A 46 0.44 23.06 -4.63
N ILE A 47 -0.03 21.86 -4.27
CA ILE A 47 0.04 21.36 -2.89
C ILE A 47 1.49 21.15 -2.45
N SER A 48 2.34 20.58 -3.32
CA SER A 48 3.76 20.39 -3.03
C SER A 48 4.47 21.72 -2.79
N LYS A 49 4.16 22.76 -3.57
CA LYS A 49 4.70 24.11 -3.36
C LYS A 49 4.34 24.65 -1.98
N TYR A 50 3.06 24.65 -1.63
CA TYR A 50 2.60 25.09 -0.30
C TYR A 50 3.28 24.30 0.82
N CYS A 51 3.36 22.98 0.68
CA CYS A 51 3.97 22.11 1.68
C CYS A 51 5.47 22.40 1.84
N THR A 52 6.20 22.59 0.74
CA THR A 52 7.63 22.92 0.75
C THR A 52 7.90 24.23 1.48
N GLU A 53 7.13 25.28 1.18
CA GLU A 53 7.23 26.60 1.82
C GLU A 53 6.97 26.53 3.35
N ASN A 54 6.15 25.57 3.78
CA ASN A 54 5.78 25.38 5.19
C ASN A 54 6.52 24.20 5.87
N LYS A 55 7.55 23.62 5.23
CA LYS A 55 8.31 22.47 5.76
C LYS A 55 7.45 21.23 6.05
N ILE A 56 6.37 21.04 5.30
CA ILE A 56 5.48 19.88 5.35
C ILE A 56 5.91 18.89 4.28
N ARG A 57 6.02 17.61 4.63
CA ARG A 57 6.20 16.53 3.66
C ARG A 57 4.85 16.07 3.15
N TYR A 58 4.65 16.13 1.84
CA TYR A 58 3.44 15.68 1.17
C TYR A 58 3.73 14.41 0.35
N THR A 59 2.84 13.43 0.45
CA THR A 59 2.82 12.25 -0.40
C THR A 59 1.39 11.92 -0.83
N ARG A 60 1.23 11.43 -2.05
CA ARG A 60 -0.05 10.96 -2.58
C ARG A 60 0.06 9.52 -3.07
N TYR A 61 -0.89 8.68 -2.69
CA TYR A 61 -1.08 7.34 -3.25
C TYR A 61 -2.52 7.20 -3.72
N ALA A 62 -2.75 7.16 -5.03
CA ALA A 62 -4.09 7.23 -5.61
C ALA A 62 -4.90 8.43 -5.05
N ASP A 63 -6.00 8.18 -4.33
CA ASP A 63 -6.85 9.20 -3.66
C ASP A 63 -6.37 9.58 -2.25
N ASP A 64 -5.45 8.80 -1.66
CA ASP A 64 -4.96 9.05 -0.31
C ASP A 64 -3.86 10.13 -0.32
N LEU A 65 -4.16 11.25 0.34
CA LEU A 65 -3.24 12.36 0.58
C LEU A 65 -2.67 12.26 2.00
N THR A 66 -1.35 12.23 2.13
CA THR A 66 -0.66 12.19 3.43
C THR A 66 0.23 13.40 3.59
N PHE A 67 0.15 14.01 4.77
CA PHE A 67 0.93 15.19 5.15
C PHE A 67 1.65 14.90 6.46
N SER A 68 2.93 15.24 6.55
CA SER A 68 3.77 14.96 7.73
C SER A 68 4.65 16.15 8.05
N GLY A 69 4.73 16.51 9.32
CA GLY A 69 5.50 17.66 9.80
C GLY A 69 4.77 18.39 10.92
N ASP A 70 5.37 19.47 11.40
CA ASP A 70 4.69 20.43 12.25
C ASP A 70 3.91 21.41 11.37
N MET A 71 2.60 21.49 11.59
CA MET A 71 1.69 22.09 10.62
C MET A 71 0.40 22.59 11.26
N ASN A 72 -0.07 23.74 10.78
CA ASN A 72 -1.41 24.19 11.11
C ASN A 72 -2.44 23.42 10.27
N ILE A 73 -3.10 22.44 10.89
CA ILE A 73 -4.05 21.54 10.24
C ILE A 73 -5.19 22.32 9.56
N SER A 74 -5.73 23.34 10.22
CA SER A 74 -6.84 24.13 9.65
C SER A 74 -6.40 24.83 8.36
N LYS A 75 -5.24 25.51 8.38
CA LYS A 75 -4.70 26.20 7.20
C LYS A 75 -4.42 25.22 6.06
N LEU A 76 -3.81 24.06 6.33
CA LEU A 76 -3.60 23.05 5.30
C LEU A 76 -4.93 22.60 4.71
N LEU A 77 -5.91 22.23 5.55
CA LEU A 77 -7.20 21.74 5.07
C LEU A 77 -7.91 22.78 4.20
N HIS A 78 -7.81 24.07 4.53
CA HIS A 78 -8.36 25.13 3.67
C HIS A 78 -7.68 25.18 2.30
N VAL A 79 -6.36 25.07 2.23
CA VAL A 79 -5.62 25.05 0.96
C VAL A 79 -6.01 23.80 0.15
N VAL A 80 -5.99 22.63 0.76
CA VAL A 80 -6.34 21.36 0.11
C VAL A 80 -7.79 21.37 -0.38
N ASP A 81 -8.75 21.79 0.45
CA ASP A 81 -10.17 21.80 0.09
C ASP A 81 -10.43 22.82 -1.05
N ARG A 82 -9.70 23.95 -1.09
CA ARG A 82 -9.77 24.92 -2.19
C ARG A 82 -9.24 24.33 -3.50
N GLU A 83 -8.06 23.72 -3.48
CA GLU A 83 -7.47 23.10 -4.68
C GLU A 83 -8.34 21.93 -5.17
N LEU A 84 -8.83 21.06 -4.28
CA LEU A 84 -9.74 19.97 -4.66
C LEU A 84 -11.01 20.49 -5.34
N LYS A 85 -11.60 21.56 -4.79
CA LYS A 85 -12.81 22.17 -5.34
C LYS A 85 -12.59 22.71 -6.75
N TYR A 86 -11.40 23.24 -7.06
CA TYR A 86 -11.04 23.69 -8.41
C TYR A 86 -11.13 22.55 -9.45
N PHE A 87 -10.75 21.33 -9.06
CA PHE A 87 -10.87 20.13 -9.90
C PHE A 87 -12.24 19.43 -9.80
N GLY A 88 -13.22 20.01 -9.09
CA GLY A 88 -14.54 19.41 -8.88
C GLY A 88 -14.56 18.28 -7.85
N PHE A 89 -13.48 18.06 -7.11
CA PHE A 89 -13.40 17.05 -6.06
C PHE A 89 -13.79 17.60 -4.69
N ARG A 90 -14.11 16.69 -3.78
CA ARG A 90 -14.40 17.00 -2.38
C ARG A 90 -13.70 16.00 -1.47
N ARG A 91 -13.13 16.50 -0.38
CA ARG A 91 -12.51 15.65 0.64
C ARG A 91 -13.56 14.83 1.38
N ASN A 92 -13.28 13.55 1.59
CA ASN A 92 -14.09 12.70 2.45
C ASN A 92 -13.79 12.98 3.93
N LYS A 93 -14.70 13.69 4.62
CA LYS A 93 -14.54 14.05 6.04
C LYS A 93 -14.41 12.84 6.97
N LYS A 94 -15.07 11.71 6.66
CA LYS A 94 -15.00 10.48 7.47
C LYS A 94 -13.64 9.81 7.40
N LYS A 95 -12.92 9.99 6.29
CA LYS A 95 -11.56 9.46 6.09
C LYS A 95 -10.46 10.35 6.68
N LEU A 96 -10.76 11.59 7.10
CA LEU A 96 -9.75 12.47 7.69
C LEU A 96 -9.23 11.87 9.00
N LYS A 97 -7.91 11.70 9.08
CA LYS A 97 -7.22 11.25 10.28
C LYS A 97 -6.09 12.23 10.62
N VAL A 98 -6.03 12.62 11.88
CA VAL A 98 -4.93 13.41 12.45
C VAL A 98 -4.24 12.51 13.47
N MET A 99 -2.96 12.22 13.25
CA MET A 99 -2.20 11.26 14.06
C MET A 99 -1.00 11.97 14.69
N ARG A 100 -1.05 12.15 16.02
CA ARG A 100 0.05 12.77 16.78
C ARG A 100 1.17 11.76 17.05
N SER A 101 2.37 12.24 17.36
CA SER A 101 3.55 11.41 17.62
C SER A 101 3.34 10.35 18.72
N GLY A 102 2.59 10.70 19.79
CA GLY A 102 2.24 9.77 20.88
C GLY A 102 1.20 8.71 20.52
N THR A 103 0.67 8.71 19.31
CA THR A 103 -0.33 7.74 18.83
C THR A 103 0.23 6.94 17.66
N ARG A 104 -0.34 5.76 17.41
CA ARG A 104 0.04 4.95 16.25
C ARG A 104 -0.29 5.70 14.96
N GLN A 105 0.75 5.95 14.15
CA GLN A 105 0.66 6.59 12.85
C GLN A 105 0.65 5.52 11.77
N ILE A 106 -0.45 5.46 11.02
CA ILE A 106 -0.65 4.47 9.94
C ILE A 106 -0.90 5.20 8.64
N VAL A 107 -0.04 4.97 7.65
CA VAL A 107 -0.16 5.48 6.28
C VAL A 107 -0.30 4.29 5.36
N THR A 108 -1.38 4.24 4.57
CA THR A 108 -1.66 3.15 3.61
C THR A 108 -1.48 1.72 4.20
N GLY A 109 -1.87 1.53 5.47
CA GLY A 109 -1.74 0.25 6.19
C GLY A 109 -0.38 -0.03 6.84
N ILE A 110 0.60 0.85 6.63
CA ILE A 110 1.96 0.74 7.18
C ILE A 110 2.11 1.65 8.40
N VAL A 111 2.69 1.13 9.48
CA VAL A 111 3.05 1.91 10.66
C VAL A 111 4.31 2.71 10.36
N VAL A 112 4.31 4.02 10.63
CA VAL A 112 5.40 4.94 10.23
C VAL A 112 6.02 5.76 11.38
N ASN A 113 5.64 5.47 12.63
CA ASN A 113 6.06 6.26 13.81
C ASN A 113 7.58 6.52 13.90
N GLU A 114 8.38 5.47 13.83
CA GLU A 114 9.85 5.55 13.94
C GLU A 114 10.51 4.81 12.78
N VAL A 115 10.05 3.59 12.53
CA VAL A 115 10.48 2.74 11.42
C VAL A 115 9.24 2.29 10.66
N GLN A 116 9.32 2.26 9.34
CA GLN A 116 8.27 1.70 8.50
C GLN A 116 8.10 0.22 8.84
N GLN A 117 6.92 -0.17 9.28
CA GLN A 117 6.68 -1.54 9.72
C GLN A 117 5.24 -1.97 9.52
N LEU A 118 5.04 -3.27 9.35
CA LEU A 118 3.70 -3.84 9.41
C LEU A 118 3.09 -3.73 10.81
N SER A 119 1.77 -3.85 10.84
CA SER A 119 1.00 -3.87 12.06
C SER A 119 1.51 -4.92 13.05
N ARG A 120 1.44 -4.61 14.36
CA ARG A 120 1.81 -5.57 15.42
C ARG A 120 1.03 -6.87 15.25
N GLU A 121 -0.26 -6.74 14.93
CA GLU A 121 -1.19 -7.84 14.73
C GLU A 121 -0.73 -8.76 13.59
N TYR A 122 -0.30 -8.19 12.46
CA TYR A 122 0.20 -8.97 11.32
C TYR A 122 1.52 -9.69 11.65
N ARG A 123 2.44 -9.01 12.33
CA ARG A 123 3.72 -9.60 12.73
C ARG A 123 3.54 -10.70 13.78
N LEU A 124 2.60 -10.55 14.70
CA LEU A 124 2.26 -11.58 15.68
C LEU A 124 1.68 -12.83 15.03
N LYS A 125 0.83 -12.67 14.00
CA LYS A 125 0.33 -13.81 13.20
C LYS A 125 1.45 -14.58 12.53
N ILE A 126 2.38 -13.90 11.86
CA ILE A 126 3.57 -14.56 11.28
C ILE A 126 4.37 -15.31 12.35
N ARG A 127 4.65 -14.66 13.48
CA ARG A 127 5.38 -15.30 14.59
C ARG A 127 4.67 -16.56 15.08
N GLN A 128 3.35 -16.51 15.21
CA GLN A 128 2.53 -17.64 15.64
C GLN A 128 2.60 -18.79 14.62
N GLU A 129 2.38 -18.50 13.33
CA GLU A 129 2.47 -19.47 12.23
C GLU A 129 3.85 -20.16 12.21
N VAL A 130 4.94 -19.38 12.32
CA VAL A 130 6.31 -19.93 12.33
C VAL A 130 6.58 -20.75 13.60
N HIS A 131 6.11 -20.30 14.76
CA HIS A 131 6.29 -21.03 16.02
C HIS A 131 5.62 -22.41 15.98
N TYR A 132 4.40 -22.50 15.47
CA TYR A 132 3.70 -23.77 15.33
C TYR A 132 4.39 -24.71 14.36
N LEU A 133 4.84 -24.20 13.20
CA LEU A 133 5.62 -24.99 12.25
C LEU A 133 6.91 -25.56 12.87
N GLN A 134 7.60 -24.79 13.72
CA GLN A 134 8.81 -25.26 14.38
C GLN A 134 8.54 -26.28 15.48
N LYS A 135 7.42 -26.14 16.21
CA LYS A 135 7.10 -26.97 17.37
C LYS A 135 6.42 -28.29 16.99
N PHE A 136 5.54 -28.26 16.00
CA PHE A 136 4.65 -29.37 15.66
C PHE A 136 4.90 -29.92 14.25
N GLY A 137 5.68 -29.23 13.42
CA GLY A 137 5.88 -29.61 12.02
C GLY A 137 4.77 -29.11 11.10
N LEU A 138 4.92 -29.35 9.79
CA LEU A 138 3.98 -28.86 8.80
C LEU A 138 2.63 -29.61 8.85
N ASP A 139 2.68 -30.94 8.93
CA ASP A 139 1.48 -31.78 8.82
C ASP A 139 0.53 -31.57 10.00
N ASP A 140 1.07 -31.50 11.22
CA ASP A 140 0.28 -31.23 12.43
C ASP A 140 -0.25 -29.79 12.48
N HIS A 141 0.51 -28.83 11.96
CA HIS A 141 0.04 -27.45 11.82
C HIS A 141 -1.10 -27.34 10.80
N LEU A 142 -1.01 -28.04 9.66
CA LEU A 142 -2.05 -28.04 8.63
C LEU A 142 -3.30 -28.81 9.05
N SER A 143 -3.19 -29.86 9.86
CA SER A 143 -4.35 -30.61 10.35
C SER A 143 -5.17 -29.81 11.37
N HIS A 144 -4.52 -28.97 12.18
CA HIS A 144 -5.17 -28.13 13.20
C HIS A 144 -5.52 -26.73 12.71
N SER A 145 -4.96 -26.31 11.57
CA SER A 145 -5.38 -25.08 10.90
C SER A 145 -6.45 -25.40 9.85
N ASN A 146 -7.42 -24.50 9.68
CA ASN A 146 -8.45 -24.64 8.63
C ASN A 146 -7.86 -24.32 7.23
N GLU A 147 -6.60 -24.67 6.99
CA GLU A 147 -5.78 -24.17 5.90
C GLU A 147 -5.60 -25.24 4.82
N VAL A 148 -6.34 -25.08 3.73
CA VAL A 148 -6.44 -26.07 2.63
C VAL A 148 -5.45 -25.75 1.49
N ARG A 149 -4.58 -24.75 1.67
CA ARG A 149 -3.66 -24.30 0.62
C ARG A 149 -2.54 -25.31 0.40
N SER A 150 -2.50 -25.92 -0.78
CA SER A 150 -1.38 -26.75 -1.24
C SER A 150 -0.03 -26.03 -1.18
N ASN A 151 -0.02 -24.71 -1.39
CA ASN A 151 1.16 -23.86 -1.39
C ASN A 151 1.31 -23.03 -0.09
N TYR A 152 0.90 -23.58 1.06
CA TYR A 152 0.93 -22.85 2.34
C TYR A 152 2.31 -22.23 2.67
N LEU A 153 3.40 -23.00 2.52
CA LEU A 153 4.74 -22.50 2.79
C LEU A 153 5.12 -21.33 1.86
N SER A 154 4.79 -21.41 0.57
CA SER A 154 5.01 -20.30 -0.38
C SER A 154 4.20 -19.06 0.00
N HIS A 155 2.97 -19.24 0.48
CA HIS A 155 2.13 -18.14 0.97
C HIS A 155 2.73 -17.46 2.20
N LEU A 156 3.19 -18.25 3.18
CA LEU A 156 3.86 -17.73 4.37
C LEU A 156 5.17 -17.00 4.01
N ILE A 157 5.96 -17.55 3.08
CA ILE A 157 7.14 -16.88 2.53
C ILE A 157 6.76 -15.52 1.93
N GLY A 158 5.70 -15.46 1.13
CA GLY A 158 5.19 -14.20 0.57
C GLY A 158 4.81 -13.18 1.65
N LYS A 159 4.13 -13.61 2.72
CA LYS A 159 3.81 -12.73 3.87
C LYS A 159 5.07 -12.18 4.55
N ILE A 160 6.08 -13.02 4.76
CA ILE A 160 7.35 -12.63 5.41
C ILE A 160 8.15 -11.72 4.48
N GLN A 161 8.23 -12.02 3.19
CA GLN A 161 8.89 -11.18 2.19
C GLN A 161 8.25 -9.81 2.06
N TYR A 162 6.92 -9.71 2.13
CA TYR A 162 6.24 -8.42 2.18
C TYR A 162 6.64 -7.62 3.44
N ALA A 163 6.75 -8.27 4.59
CA ALA A 163 7.25 -7.62 5.81
C ALA A 163 8.69 -7.12 5.66
N LEU A 164 9.56 -7.90 5.01
CA LEU A 164 10.94 -7.54 4.73
C LEU A 164 11.08 -6.47 3.64
N PHE A 165 10.16 -6.43 2.67
CA PHE A 165 10.12 -5.36 1.67
C PHE A 165 9.89 -3.99 2.34
N ILE A 166 9.02 -3.96 3.36
CA ILE A 166 8.73 -2.75 4.14
C ILE A 166 9.87 -2.42 5.12
N ASN A 167 10.37 -3.43 5.84
CA ASN A 167 11.50 -3.29 6.76
C ASN A 167 12.58 -4.34 6.47
N PRO A 168 13.55 -4.04 5.58
CA PRO A 168 14.60 -5.00 5.22
C PRO A 168 15.52 -5.38 6.39
N LYS A 169 15.53 -4.56 7.46
CA LYS A 169 16.39 -4.75 8.62
C LYS A 169 15.71 -5.51 9.78
N ASP A 170 14.48 -6.01 9.60
CA ASP A 170 13.80 -6.80 10.64
C ASP A 170 14.46 -8.18 10.80
N LYS A 171 15.40 -8.27 11.75
CA LYS A 171 16.15 -9.49 12.08
C LYS A 171 15.24 -10.69 12.39
N LYS A 172 14.06 -10.48 12.99
CA LYS A 172 13.14 -11.60 13.30
C LYS A 172 12.52 -12.15 12.03
N MET A 173 12.11 -11.28 11.11
CA MET A 173 11.53 -11.70 9.84
C MET A 173 12.56 -12.40 8.95
N LEU A 174 13.83 -11.97 8.98
CA LEU A 174 14.92 -12.69 8.31
C LEU A 174 15.07 -14.11 8.87
N ALA A 175 15.16 -14.26 10.19
CA ALA A 175 15.25 -15.58 10.82
C ALA A 175 14.04 -16.48 10.50
N TYR A 176 12.82 -15.92 10.49
CA TYR A 176 11.62 -16.65 10.10
C TYR A 176 11.64 -17.08 8.63
N LEU A 177 12.13 -16.22 7.73
CA LEU A 177 12.26 -16.56 6.32
C LEU A 177 13.18 -17.76 6.12
N ASP A 178 14.32 -17.79 6.81
CA ASP A 178 15.30 -18.88 6.72
C ASP A 178 14.71 -20.21 7.20
N VAL A 179 13.96 -20.19 8.31
CA VAL A 179 13.27 -21.37 8.84
C VAL A 179 12.27 -21.92 7.84
N VAL A 180 11.38 -21.07 7.32
CA VAL A 180 10.30 -21.49 6.42
C VAL A 180 10.87 -21.96 5.07
N LYS A 181 11.93 -21.32 4.56
CA LYS A 181 12.62 -21.78 3.35
C LYS A 181 13.26 -23.16 3.52
N ARG A 182 13.90 -23.44 4.66
CA ARG A 182 14.47 -24.76 4.93
C ARG A 182 13.40 -25.85 4.95
N LEU A 183 12.26 -25.57 5.57
CA LEU A 183 11.10 -26.49 5.57
C LEU A 183 10.56 -26.72 4.15
N GLN A 184 10.50 -25.67 3.32
CA GLN A 184 10.07 -25.80 1.93
C GLN A 184 11.01 -26.70 1.14
N THR A 185 12.33 -26.47 1.23
CA THR A 185 13.31 -27.31 0.52
C THR A 185 13.26 -28.76 0.99
N ALA A 186 13.11 -29.01 2.29
CA ALA A 186 12.99 -30.37 2.85
C ALA A 186 11.77 -31.12 2.29
N ASN A 187 10.64 -30.43 2.10
CA ASN A 187 9.40 -31.04 1.59
C ASN A 187 9.33 -31.14 0.06
N THR A 188 10.24 -30.47 -0.66
CA THR A 188 10.30 -30.54 -2.13
C THR A 188 11.38 -31.52 -2.62
N ALA A 189 12.21 -32.06 -1.71
CA ALA A 189 13.20 -33.06 -2.06
C ALA A 189 12.49 -34.38 -2.44
N PRO A 190 12.74 -34.94 -3.63
CA PRO A 190 12.15 -36.21 -4.01
C PRO A 190 12.65 -37.30 -3.07
N GLU A 191 11.73 -38.07 -2.49
CA GLU A 191 12.05 -39.35 -1.84
C GLU A 191 12.93 -40.15 -2.80
N LYS A 192 14.17 -40.46 -2.38
CA LYS A 192 15.00 -41.42 -3.08
C LYS A 192 14.20 -42.72 -3.13
N ARG A 193 13.68 -43.05 -4.31
CA ARG A 193 13.16 -44.39 -4.60
C ARG A 193 14.32 -45.35 -4.32
N HIS A 194 14.22 -46.05 -3.20
CA HIS A 194 14.98 -47.25 -2.94
C HIS A 194 14.39 -48.32 -3.87
N GLU A 195 15.11 -48.60 -4.95
CA GLU A 195 15.11 -49.90 -5.64
C GLU A 195 16.49 -50.52 -5.44
#